data_AF-A0A357KVF3-F1
#
_entry.id   AF-A0A357KVF3-F1
#
_cell.length_a   1.000
_cell.length_b   1.000
_cell.length_c   1.000
_cell.angle_alpha   90.00
_cell.angle_beta   90.00
_cell.angle_gamma   90.00
#
_symmetry.space_group_name_H-M   'P 1'
#
loop_
_entity.id
_entity.type
_entity.pdbx_description
1 polymer ?
#
loop_
_entity_poly.entity_id
_entity_poly.type
_entity_poly.pdbx_seq_one_letter_code
_entity_poly.pdbx_strand_id
1 'polypeptide(L)'
;MSNRGARYPALYSARPHLPLCGVLLALVSSACAGQEWAIGKNFSGSTFGTDSFSFPPDTMGAVGNDHYVELLNGRYSVYRKSDGARVQTATLNGFWTNSGVFPLTGSFDPRIQFDRFSQRWYALAADGARSSASSYLLAVSNSADPTLGWSGLRIDADSDNSHWADFPMLGFDRDAVFLSANMVRLTTGGIDSKNFVSLPKTSLLSGTTAGLARFQDLDPQLTGFSAHPVTALDNSRSGAFISAFQGAVLGFGHLKRTDILTPLTAPTLSDAHLSNPTGFGPGRIPGPTFLQPPLADQPGLTDFLNTTDWRISATPVKQGDSIWAAHAIRSSAGFNVAVRWYEFSAVTGLVLQSGTIQDTVGTRDYFFPSIAVNEFGDAVIAFSSSDDDNLFAGAFAVVGRTAAGVTTFSDPFVLKAGLAPYIRLDGATRNRWGDYSSVTIDPTDPRRFWTSQLWANTDDRWTTQITEIIVPAPASVLSTALLFCLTLTSRRRRGIAP
;
A
#
# COMPACT_ATOMS: atom_id res chain seq x y z
N MET A 1 35.68 -54.69 -87.97
CA MET A 1 37.06 -54.28 -87.67
C MET A 1 37.03 -52.92 -86.98
N SER A 2 37.62 -52.86 -85.79
CA SER A 2 38.15 -51.66 -85.09
C SER A 2 37.23 -50.46 -84.78
N ASN A 3 36.69 -50.52 -83.56
CA ASN A 3 36.31 -49.50 -82.56
C ASN A 3 35.74 -48.10 -82.91
N ARG A 4 34.60 -47.86 -82.24
CA ARG A 4 33.81 -46.64 -82.03
C ARG A 4 34.54 -45.62 -81.13
N GLY A 5 34.21 -44.34 -81.29
CA GLY A 5 34.46 -43.32 -80.28
C GLY A 5 34.00 -41.93 -80.72
N ALA A 6 32.86 -41.48 -80.19
CA ALA A 6 32.17 -40.26 -80.59
C ALA A 6 32.62 -39.02 -79.78
N ARG A 7 32.72 -37.89 -80.50
CA ARG A 7 32.12 -36.56 -80.25
C ARG A 7 32.35 -35.77 -78.93
N TYR A 8 33.03 -34.62 -79.18
CA TYR A 8 32.90 -33.23 -78.67
C TYR A 8 33.38 -32.83 -77.26
N PRO A 9 33.97 -31.59 -77.12
CA PRO A 9 34.98 -31.28 -76.12
C PRO A 9 34.46 -30.59 -74.84
N ALA A 10 35.25 -30.75 -73.78
CA ALA A 10 35.11 -30.23 -72.41
C ALA A 10 35.56 -28.74 -72.29
N LEU A 11 34.83 -27.87 -71.56
CA LEU A 11 35.06 -27.34 -70.18
C LEU A 11 36.36 -26.49 -70.02
N TYR A 12 36.52 -25.41 -69.25
CA TYR A 12 35.87 -24.80 -68.07
C TYR A 12 36.45 -23.37 -67.90
N SER A 13 35.69 -22.37 -67.41
CA SER A 13 36.05 -21.48 -66.28
C SER A 13 35.19 -20.19 -66.26
N ALA A 14 34.33 -20.07 -65.26
CA ALA A 14 33.73 -18.80 -64.87
C ALA A 14 33.49 -18.84 -63.35
N ARG A 15 34.11 -17.90 -62.63
CA ARG A 15 33.94 -17.72 -61.17
C ARG A 15 32.58 -17.07 -60.90
N PRO A 16 31.78 -17.55 -59.92
CA PRO A 16 30.54 -16.88 -59.54
C PRO A 16 30.80 -15.70 -58.62
N HIS A 17 30.10 -14.60 -58.87
CA HIS A 17 30.01 -13.42 -58.02
C HIS A 17 29.28 -13.78 -56.70
N LEU A 18 29.94 -13.53 -55.56
CA LEU A 18 29.33 -13.56 -54.23
C LEU A 18 28.34 -12.39 -54.08
N PRO A 19 27.07 -12.60 -53.70
CA PRO A 19 26.23 -11.51 -53.23
C PRO A 19 26.63 -11.15 -51.78
N LEU A 20 26.89 -9.86 -51.54
CA LEU A 20 27.05 -9.27 -50.22
C LEU A 20 25.83 -9.63 -49.35
N CYS A 21 26.02 -10.49 -48.35
CA CYS A 21 25.05 -10.68 -47.28
C CYS A 21 25.22 -9.50 -46.31
N GLY A 22 24.46 -8.44 -46.52
CA GLY A 22 24.39 -7.32 -45.60
C GLY A 22 23.69 -7.76 -44.32
N VAL A 23 24.46 -8.01 -43.26
CA VAL A 23 23.94 -8.13 -41.90
C VAL A 23 23.46 -6.73 -41.49
N LEU A 24 22.16 -6.47 -41.67
CA LEU A 24 21.53 -5.34 -40.98
C LEU A 24 21.45 -5.74 -39.50
N LEU A 25 22.38 -5.23 -38.68
CA LEU A 25 22.16 -5.17 -37.24
C LEU A 25 20.94 -4.27 -37.03
N ALA A 26 19.79 -4.89 -36.76
CA ALA A 26 18.69 -4.16 -36.14
C ALA A 26 19.18 -3.74 -34.76
N LEU A 27 19.57 -2.48 -34.63
CA LEU A 27 19.60 -1.80 -33.33
C LEU A 27 18.17 -1.85 -32.81
N VAL A 28 17.85 -2.90 -32.04
CA VAL A 28 16.74 -2.85 -31.11
C VAL A 28 17.21 -1.89 -30.04
N SER A 29 16.98 -0.59 -30.26
CA SER A 29 16.82 0.30 -29.14
C SER A 29 15.64 -0.25 -28.36
N SER A 30 15.92 -0.96 -27.27
CA SER A 30 14.98 -1.05 -26.17
C SER A 30 14.80 0.37 -25.66
N ALA A 31 13.96 1.15 -26.36
CA ALA A 31 13.26 2.22 -25.70
C ALA A 31 12.57 1.51 -24.53
N CYS A 32 13.03 1.79 -23.32
CA CYS A 32 12.28 1.52 -22.12
C CYS A 32 10.94 2.23 -22.35
N ALA A 33 9.94 1.49 -22.80
CA ALA A 33 8.60 2.04 -22.92
C ALA A 33 8.26 2.48 -21.51
N GLY A 34 8.24 3.80 -21.29
CA GLY A 34 7.88 4.36 -19.99
C GLY A 34 6.60 3.68 -19.55
N GLN A 35 6.61 3.13 -18.33
CA GLN A 35 5.47 2.45 -17.75
C GLN A 35 4.21 3.29 -17.99
N GLU A 36 3.31 2.82 -18.86
CA GLU A 36 2.08 3.56 -19.17
C GLU A 36 1.19 3.54 -17.93
N TRP A 37 0.76 4.74 -17.51
CA TRP A 37 -0.24 4.96 -16.47
C TRP A 37 -0.99 6.27 -16.76
N ALA A 38 -2.17 6.42 -16.18
CA ALA A 38 -2.97 7.64 -16.29
C ALA A 38 -3.68 7.97 -14.97
N ILE A 39 -3.88 9.26 -14.72
CA ILE A 39 -4.77 9.72 -13.65
C ILE A 39 -6.20 9.68 -14.19
N GLY A 40 -7.05 8.93 -13.49
CA GLY A 40 -8.48 8.85 -13.75
C GLY A 40 -9.24 9.93 -12.98
N LYS A 41 -10.25 9.53 -12.20
CA LYS A 41 -10.92 10.44 -11.27
C LYS A 41 -9.92 11.09 -10.31
N ASN A 42 -10.02 12.40 -10.14
CA ASN A 42 -9.13 13.15 -9.25
C ASN A 42 -9.91 14.32 -8.64
N PHE A 43 -10.25 14.22 -7.36
CA PHE A 43 -11.08 15.22 -6.69
C PHE A 43 -10.69 15.36 -5.21
N SER A 44 -10.97 16.54 -4.66
CA SER A 44 -10.73 16.80 -3.24
C SER A 44 -11.83 16.17 -2.38
N GLY A 45 -11.43 15.54 -1.28
CA GLY A 45 -12.31 14.98 -0.28
C GLY A 45 -12.60 15.97 0.85
N SER A 46 -12.43 15.54 2.09
CA SER A 46 -12.69 16.34 3.28
C SER A 46 -11.62 17.41 3.52
N THR A 47 -12.04 18.58 4.02
CA THR A 47 -11.17 19.73 4.33
C THR A 47 -11.25 20.13 5.81
N PHE A 48 -10.11 20.45 6.42
CA PHE A 48 -10.05 21.03 7.77
C PHE A 48 -10.80 22.37 7.86
N GLY A 49 -11.58 22.55 8.93
CA GLY A 49 -12.40 23.74 9.16
C GLY A 49 -13.66 23.82 8.30
N THR A 50 -13.92 22.84 7.43
CA THR A 50 -15.15 22.73 6.63
C THR A 50 -15.86 21.42 6.95
N ASP A 51 -15.18 20.29 6.77
CA ASP A 51 -15.74 18.96 7.02
C ASP A 51 -15.22 18.38 8.33
N SER A 52 -13.96 18.57 8.70
CA SER A 52 -13.42 18.10 9.99
C SER A 52 -12.78 19.24 10.77
N PHE A 53 -12.79 19.13 12.09
CA PHE A 53 -12.07 20.03 12.99
C PHE A 53 -10.94 19.29 13.73
N SER A 54 -10.65 18.05 13.35
CA SER A 54 -9.58 17.25 13.92
C SER A 54 -8.26 17.50 13.18
N PHE A 55 -7.16 17.52 13.95
CA PHE A 55 -5.81 17.42 13.43
C PHE A 55 -4.99 16.54 14.39
N PRO A 56 -4.17 15.60 13.87
CA PRO A 56 -4.12 15.22 12.46
C PRO A 56 -5.43 14.55 11.94
N PRO A 57 -5.68 14.55 10.62
CA PRO A 57 -6.82 13.86 10.03
C PRO A 57 -6.67 12.33 10.03
N ASP A 58 -5.44 11.83 10.01
CA ASP A 58 -5.07 10.43 9.79
C ASP A 58 -5.78 9.79 8.59
N THR A 59 -5.15 9.95 7.42
CA THR A 59 -5.84 9.80 6.15
C THR A 59 -6.11 8.35 5.81
N MET A 60 -7.40 8.01 5.67
CA MET A 60 -7.81 6.68 5.26
C MET A 60 -8.99 6.73 4.31
N GLY A 61 -8.95 5.86 3.31
CA GLY A 61 -10.09 5.53 2.48
C GLY A 61 -9.91 4.23 1.71
N ALA A 62 -11.00 3.70 1.17
CA ALA A 62 -11.00 2.48 0.36
C ALA A 62 -12.04 2.58 -0.76
N VAL A 63 -11.73 1.96 -1.90
CA VAL A 63 -12.66 1.82 -3.02
C VAL A 63 -13.43 0.51 -2.92
N GLY A 64 -14.74 0.58 -3.17
CA GLY A 64 -15.64 -0.55 -3.33
C GLY A 64 -16.14 -0.65 -4.78
N ASN A 65 -17.26 -1.35 -4.99
CA ASN A 65 -17.77 -1.54 -6.35
C ASN A 65 -18.13 -0.21 -7.02
N ASP A 66 -18.97 0.58 -6.34
CA ASP A 66 -19.58 1.81 -6.89
C ASP A 66 -19.22 3.07 -6.09
N HIS A 67 -18.57 2.91 -4.95
CA HIS A 67 -18.30 3.99 -4.00
C HIS A 67 -16.85 3.99 -3.53
N TYR A 68 -16.37 5.18 -3.19
CA TYR A 68 -15.17 5.38 -2.39
C TYR A 68 -15.59 5.85 -1.00
N VAL A 69 -15.09 5.20 0.05
CA VAL A 69 -15.36 5.58 1.43
C VAL A 69 -14.10 6.19 2.03
N GLU A 70 -14.24 7.40 2.54
CA GLU A 70 -13.24 8.11 3.32
C GLU A 70 -13.66 8.10 4.80
N LEU A 71 -12.71 7.74 5.68
CA LEU A 71 -12.92 7.71 7.12
C LEU A 71 -11.70 8.32 7.80
N LEU A 72 -11.87 9.49 8.39
CA LEU A 72 -10.82 10.33 8.97
C LEU A 72 -11.15 10.67 10.41
N ASN A 73 -10.17 11.12 11.18
CA ASN A 73 -10.44 11.80 12.44
C ASN A 73 -11.47 12.92 12.19
N GLY A 74 -12.63 12.78 12.86
CA GLY A 74 -13.74 13.73 12.80
C GLY A 74 -14.71 13.57 11.62
N ARG A 75 -14.45 12.72 10.61
CA ARG A 75 -15.30 12.69 9.39
C ARG A 75 -15.43 11.30 8.76
N TYR A 76 -16.66 10.97 8.36
CA TYR A 76 -17.02 9.88 7.46
C TYR A 76 -17.64 10.47 6.19
N SER A 77 -17.21 10.04 5.01
CA SER A 77 -17.73 10.50 3.73
C SER A 77 -17.78 9.37 2.71
N VAL A 78 -18.86 9.29 1.95
CA VAL A 78 -19.02 8.34 0.83
C VAL A 78 -19.12 9.13 -0.47
N TYR A 79 -18.30 8.79 -1.44
CA TYR A 79 -18.27 9.39 -2.77
C TYR A 79 -18.67 8.35 -3.81
N ARG A 80 -19.50 8.74 -4.78
CA ARG A 80 -19.84 7.89 -5.92
C ARG A 80 -18.65 7.84 -6.87
N LYS A 81 -18.21 6.64 -7.22
CA LYS A 81 -17.01 6.40 -8.04
C LYS A 81 -17.15 6.96 -9.47
N SER A 82 -18.36 6.98 -10.02
CA SER A 82 -18.61 7.39 -11.42
C SER A 82 -18.34 8.87 -11.69
N ASP A 83 -18.55 9.75 -10.70
CA ASP A 83 -18.48 11.20 -10.85
C ASP A 83 -17.75 11.94 -9.72
N GLY A 84 -17.40 11.25 -8.63
CA GLY A 84 -16.76 11.85 -7.45
C GLY A 84 -17.73 12.60 -6.53
N ALA A 85 -19.04 12.53 -6.78
CA ALA A 85 -20.02 13.23 -5.96
C ALA A 85 -20.10 12.64 -4.54
N ARG A 86 -20.04 13.48 -3.51
CA ARG A 86 -20.28 13.06 -2.12
C ARG A 86 -21.77 12.76 -1.94
N VAL A 87 -22.10 11.50 -1.67
CA VAL A 87 -23.48 11.01 -1.55
C VAL A 87 -23.92 10.80 -0.11
N GLN A 88 -22.98 10.69 0.83
CA GLN A 88 -23.26 10.56 2.25
C GLN A 88 -22.12 11.14 3.08
N THR A 89 -22.44 11.69 4.25
CA THR A 89 -21.43 12.12 5.23
C THR A 89 -21.98 12.14 6.64
N ALA A 90 -21.10 11.96 7.63
CA ALA A 90 -21.35 12.16 9.04
C ALA A 90 -20.05 12.60 9.74
N THR A 91 -20.14 13.11 10.97
CA THR A 91 -18.93 13.15 11.82
C THR A 91 -18.49 11.72 12.15
N LEU A 92 -17.23 11.52 12.55
CA LEU A 92 -16.75 10.17 12.92
C LEU A 92 -17.59 9.56 14.06
N ASN A 93 -17.86 10.34 15.12
CA ASN A 93 -18.74 9.89 16.21
C ASN A 93 -20.19 9.63 15.73
N GLY A 94 -20.67 10.43 14.78
CA GLY A 94 -21.99 10.24 14.16
C GLY A 94 -22.08 8.95 13.36
N PHE A 95 -21.02 8.58 12.64
CA PHE A 95 -20.92 7.29 11.95
C PHE A 95 -21.05 6.11 12.92
N TRP A 96 -20.31 6.13 14.04
CA TRP A 96 -20.40 5.08 15.05
C TRP A 96 -21.80 4.99 15.68
N THR A 97 -22.36 6.15 16.04
CA THR A 97 -23.72 6.25 16.59
C THR A 97 -24.76 5.67 15.63
N ASN A 98 -24.67 6.01 14.35
CA ASN A 98 -25.55 5.48 13.30
C ASN A 98 -25.34 3.98 13.03
N SER A 99 -24.17 3.45 13.38
CA SER A 99 -23.86 2.01 13.32
C SER A 99 -24.31 1.24 14.57
N GLY A 100 -24.92 1.92 15.55
CA GLY A 100 -25.44 1.30 16.78
C GLY A 100 -24.43 1.24 17.93
N VAL A 101 -23.29 1.94 17.85
CA VAL A 101 -22.28 1.99 18.92
C VAL A 101 -22.01 3.43 19.32
N PHE A 102 -22.14 3.75 20.61
CA PHE A 102 -22.02 5.11 21.11
C PHE A 102 -20.60 5.37 21.65
N PRO A 103 -19.78 6.23 21.01
CA PRO A 103 -18.46 6.57 21.53
C PRO A 103 -18.52 7.14 22.95
N LEU A 104 -17.53 6.83 23.78
CA LEU A 104 -17.45 7.25 25.18
C LEU A 104 -16.93 8.69 25.30
N THR A 105 -15.69 8.90 24.90
CA THR A 105 -14.99 10.19 24.97
C THR A 105 -14.68 10.75 23.60
N GLY A 106 -14.92 9.97 22.55
CA GLY A 106 -14.73 10.32 21.16
C GLY A 106 -13.86 9.28 20.47
N SER A 107 -14.28 8.87 19.28
CA SER A 107 -13.52 7.92 18.47
C SER A 107 -12.38 8.63 17.74
N PHE A 108 -11.27 7.93 17.55
CA PHE A 108 -10.05 8.42 16.90
C PHE A 108 -9.33 7.29 16.16
N ASP A 109 -8.35 7.68 15.33
CA ASP A 109 -7.50 6.82 14.52
C ASP A 109 -8.26 5.81 13.63
N PRO A 110 -9.16 6.27 12.76
CA PRO A 110 -10.00 5.36 12.01
C PRO A 110 -9.27 4.62 10.88
N ARG A 111 -9.70 3.38 10.61
CA ARG A 111 -9.32 2.59 9.44
C ARG A 111 -10.56 2.10 8.69
N ILE A 112 -10.48 2.00 7.36
CA ILE A 112 -11.56 1.47 6.53
C ILE A 112 -11.01 0.61 5.40
N GLN A 113 -11.62 -0.57 5.16
CA GLN A 113 -11.29 -1.42 4.02
C GLN A 113 -12.54 -2.08 3.43
N PHE A 114 -12.49 -2.40 2.14
CA PHE A 114 -13.53 -3.18 1.45
C PHE A 114 -13.02 -4.58 1.11
N ASP A 115 -13.79 -5.59 1.48
CA ASP A 115 -13.55 -6.97 1.10
C ASP A 115 -14.52 -7.38 -0.02
N ARG A 116 -13.96 -7.52 -1.23
CA ARG A 116 -14.69 -7.94 -2.43
C ARG A 116 -15.23 -9.36 -2.37
N PHE A 117 -14.74 -10.23 -1.49
CA PHE A 117 -15.19 -11.62 -1.43
C PHE A 117 -16.38 -11.79 -0.49
N SER A 118 -16.39 -11.10 0.65
CA SER A 118 -17.57 -11.01 1.51
C SER A 118 -18.57 -9.94 1.07
N GLN A 119 -18.18 -9.04 0.15
CA GLN A 119 -18.98 -7.89 -0.29
C GLN A 119 -19.37 -7.03 0.92
N ARG A 120 -18.37 -6.72 1.75
CA ARG A 120 -18.53 -5.96 3.00
C ARG A 120 -17.38 -4.98 3.20
N TRP A 121 -17.73 -3.89 3.87
CA TRP A 121 -16.78 -2.93 4.38
C TRP A 121 -16.53 -3.20 5.85
N TYR A 122 -15.28 -3.01 6.28
CA TYR A 122 -14.87 -3.08 7.68
C TYR A 122 -14.30 -1.72 8.08
N ALA A 123 -14.90 -1.09 9.09
CA ALA A 123 -14.43 0.16 9.69
C ALA A 123 -13.94 -0.10 11.10
N LEU A 124 -12.81 0.49 11.48
CA LEU A 124 -12.21 0.39 12.81
C LEU A 124 -11.92 1.80 13.34
N ALA A 125 -12.04 2.01 14.64
CA ALA A 125 -11.46 3.15 15.36
C ALA A 125 -11.15 2.74 16.81
N ALA A 126 -10.33 3.52 17.49
CA ALA A 126 -10.22 3.45 18.95
C ALA A 126 -11.17 4.45 19.60
N ASP A 127 -11.53 4.21 20.86
CA ASP A 127 -12.34 5.10 21.69
C ASP A 127 -11.88 4.97 23.15
N GLY A 128 -12.17 5.99 23.97
CA GLY A 128 -11.76 6.01 25.36
C GLY A 128 -10.26 6.29 25.55
N ALA A 129 -9.70 7.26 24.82
CA ALA A 129 -8.30 7.65 24.97
C ALA A 129 -7.97 7.95 26.43
N ARG A 130 -6.86 7.39 26.94
CA ARG A 130 -6.40 7.54 28.33
C ARG A 130 -7.43 7.12 29.39
N SER A 131 -8.32 6.19 29.04
CA SER A 131 -9.35 5.67 29.92
C SER A 131 -9.19 4.16 30.11
N SER A 132 -9.52 3.68 31.31
CA SER A 132 -9.73 2.24 31.56
C SER A 132 -10.87 1.65 30.74
N ALA A 133 -11.79 2.47 30.25
CA ALA A 133 -12.88 2.02 29.38
C ALA A 133 -12.49 2.03 27.88
N SER A 134 -11.19 2.02 27.57
CA SER A 134 -10.72 2.04 26.18
C SER A 134 -11.26 0.84 25.39
N SER A 135 -11.62 1.07 24.14
CA SER A 135 -12.17 0.04 23.28
C SER A 135 -11.81 0.20 21.82
N TYR A 136 -11.84 -0.92 21.09
CA TYR A 136 -11.96 -0.91 19.64
C TYR A 136 -13.44 -0.77 19.27
N LEU A 137 -13.75 0.13 18.35
CA LEU A 137 -15.03 0.19 17.66
C LEU A 137 -14.83 -0.47 16.30
N LEU A 138 -15.58 -1.53 16.00
CA LEU A 138 -15.55 -2.22 14.72
C LEU A 138 -16.96 -2.18 14.11
N ALA A 139 -17.10 -1.78 12.86
CA ALA A 139 -18.35 -1.82 12.14
C ALA A 139 -18.22 -2.60 10.83
N VAL A 140 -19.26 -3.37 10.51
CA VAL A 140 -19.41 -4.12 9.27
C VAL A 140 -20.58 -3.52 8.50
N SER A 141 -20.39 -3.19 7.23
CA SER A 141 -21.50 -2.69 6.42
C SER A 141 -22.60 -3.75 6.26
N ASN A 142 -23.84 -3.33 5.99
CA ASN A 142 -24.91 -4.29 5.74
C ASN A 142 -24.79 -4.96 4.36
N SER A 143 -24.12 -4.30 3.41
CA SER A 143 -23.95 -4.76 2.02
C SER A 143 -22.67 -4.21 1.39
N ALA A 144 -22.47 -4.45 0.09
CA ALA A 144 -21.41 -3.82 -0.69
C ALA A 144 -21.63 -2.32 -0.89
N ASP A 145 -22.87 -1.85 -0.77
CA ASP A 145 -23.20 -0.43 -0.76
C ASP A 145 -23.03 0.11 0.68
N PRO A 146 -22.03 0.99 0.92
CA PRO A 146 -21.77 1.53 2.26
C PRO A 146 -22.86 2.51 2.71
N THR A 147 -23.78 2.91 1.84
CA THR A 147 -24.89 3.82 2.16
C THR A 147 -26.09 3.13 2.80
N LEU A 148 -26.15 1.79 2.74
CA LEU A 148 -27.26 0.99 3.26
C LEU A 148 -27.10 0.57 4.72
N GLY A 149 -26.33 1.35 5.49
CA GLY A 149 -26.15 1.17 6.94
C GLY A 149 -25.09 0.15 7.32
N TRP A 150 -24.82 0.10 8.61
CA TRP A 150 -23.72 -0.65 9.23
C TRP A 150 -24.18 -1.27 10.55
N SER A 151 -23.53 -2.36 10.94
CA SER A 151 -23.67 -3.00 12.25
C SER A 151 -22.35 -2.84 13.01
N GLY A 152 -22.37 -2.05 14.07
CA GLY A 152 -21.22 -1.79 14.93
C GLY A 152 -21.16 -2.72 16.14
N LEU A 153 -19.95 -2.98 16.60
CA LEU A 153 -19.65 -3.63 17.87
C LEU A 153 -18.55 -2.87 18.62
N ARG A 154 -18.62 -2.94 19.96
CA ARG A 154 -17.55 -2.50 20.84
C ARG A 154 -16.79 -3.72 21.35
N ILE A 155 -15.47 -3.69 21.23
CA ILE A 155 -14.56 -4.70 21.78
C ILE A 155 -13.72 -4.00 22.83
N ASP A 156 -13.78 -4.51 24.05
CA ASP A 156 -12.88 -4.09 25.14
C ASP A 156 -11.41 -4.16 24.67
N ALA A 157 -10.67 -3.06 24.84
CA ALA A 157 -9.28 -3.00 24.39
C ALA A 157 -8.36 -3.80 25.31
N ASP A 158 -8.66 -3.83 26.60
CA ASP A 158 -7.75 -4.33 27.63
C ASP A 158 -8.50 -4.93 28.82
N SER A 159 -8.35 -6.25 29.03
CA SER A 159 -9.19 -6.97 30.00
C SER A 159 -8.89 -6.64 31.45
N ASP A 160 -7.67 -6.16 31.74
CA ASP A 160 -7.25 -5.79 33.10
C ASP A 160 -7.39 -4.29 33.39
N ASN A 161 -7.82 -3.51 32.40
CA ASN A 161 -8.04 -2.07 32.47
C ASN A 161 -6.80 -1.27 32.90
N SER A 162 -5.60 -1.71 32.52
CA SER A 162 -4.33 -1.05 32.86
C SER A 162 -3.73 -0.23 31.71
N HIS A 163 -4.21 -0.43 30.48
CA HIS A 163 -3.80 0.26 29.26
C HIS A 163 -5.01 0.82 28.49
N TRP A 164 -4.72 1.72 27.55
CA TRP A 164 -5.66 2.12 26.50
C TRP A 164 -5.06 1.86 25.11
N ALA A 165 -5.91 1.60 24.13
CA ALA A 165 -5.50 1.34 22.75
C ALA A 165 -5.26 2.65 21.98
N ASP A 166 -4.09 2.76 21.38
CA ASP A 166 -3.66 3.85 20.50
C ASP A 166 -3.22 3.27 19.16
N PHE A 167 -3.42 4.02 18.08
CA PHE A 167 -2.97 3.63 16.74
C PHE A 167 -3.52 2.26 16.28
N PRO A 168 -4.85 2.01 16.35
CA PRO A 168 -5.43 0.76 15.89
C PRO A 168 -5.17 0.53 14.40
N MET A 169 -4.94 -0.74 14.05
CA MET A 169 -4.66 -1.18 12.70
C MET A 169 -5.64 -2.27 12.28
N LEU A 170 -6.00 -2.29 11.00
CA LEU A 170 -7.02 -3.16 10.43
C LEU A 170 -6.45 -3.95 9.27
N GLY A 171 -6.76 -5.24 9.20
CA GLY A 171 -6.49 -6.08 8.04
C GLY A 171 -7.43 -7.28 8.03
N PHE A 172 -7.46 -8.01 6.92
CA PHE A 172 -8.28 -9.22 6.83
C PHE A 172 -7.68 -10.23 5.87
N ASP A 173 -8.10 -11.48 6.00
CA ASP A 173 -7.84 -12.53 5.01
C ASP A 173 -9.14 -13.27 4.66
N ARG A 174 -9.05 -14.42 3.99
CA ARG A 174 -10.24 -15.24 3.68
C ARG A 174 -11.15 -15.51 4.89
N ASP A 175 -10.55 -15.77 6.05
CA ASP A 175 -11.21 -16.43 7.17
C ASP A 175 -11.54 -15.46 8.32
N ALA A 176 -10.74 -14.41 8.52
CA ALA A 176 -10.88 -13.49 9.66
C ALA A 176 -10.58 -12.02 9.33
N VAL A 177 -11.09 -11.15 10.21
CA VAL A 177 -10.66 -9.76 10.36
C VAL A 177 -9.69 -9.70 11.55
N PHE A 178 -8.60 -8.98 11.37
CA PHE A 178 -7.53 -8.85 12.34
C PHE A 178 -7.35 -7.39 12.74
N LEU A 179 -7.18 -7.17 14.04
CA LEU A 179 -6.91 -5.87 14.62
C LEU A 179 -5.60 -5.92 15.39
N SER A 180 -4.91 -4.79 15.47
CA SER A 180 -3.88 -4.58 16.48
C SER A 180 -3.95 -3.17 17.04
N ALA A 181 -3.34 -2.93 18.20
CA ALA A 181 -3.06 -1.57 18.69
C ALA A 181 -1.78 -1.52 19.52
N ASN A 182 -1.28 -0.31 19.65
CA ASN A 182 -0.30 0.06 20.64
C ASN A 182 -1.02 0.22 21.98
N MET A 183 -0.56 -0.47 23.02
CA MET A 183 -1.16 -0.36 24.34
C MET A 183 -0.36 0.62 25.19
N VAL A 184 -1.04 1.66 25.67
CA VAL A 184 -0.43 2.77 26.42
C VAL A 184 -0.82 2.64 27.89
N ARG A 185 0.16 2.53 28.78
CA ARG A 185 -0.08 2.34 30.21
C ARG A 185 -0.77 3.56 30.82
N LEU A 186 -1.87 3.35 31.56
CA LEU A 186 -2.66 4.44 32.13
C LEU A 186 -1.92 5.22 33.23
N THR A 187 -1.10 4.53 34.03
CA THR A 187 -0.42 5.12 35.20
C THR A 187 0.81 5.95 34.85
N THR A 188 1.59 5.50 33.87
CA THR A 188 2.86 6.16 33.49
C THR A 188 2.80 6.87 32.15
N GLY A 189 1.78 6.60 31.35
CA GLY A 189 1.84 6.85 29.91
C GLY A 189 2.89 5.96 29.22
N GLY A 190 3.08 6.21 27.92
CA GLY A 190 4.02 5.47 27.08
C GLY A 190 3.48 4.12 26.60
N ILE A 191 4.00 3.67 25.45
CA ILE A 191 3.65 2.38 24.85
C ILE A 191 4.63 1.33 25.35
N ASP A 192 4.15 0.32 26.05
CA ASP A 192 4.98 -0.77 26.58
C ASP A 192 4.49 -2.18 26.20
N SER A 193 3.28 -2.32 25.65
CA SER A 193 2.80 -3.59 25.11
C SER A 193 1.99 -3.42 23.80
N LYS A 194 1.58 -4.53 23.20
CA LYS A 194 0.68 -4.62 22.04
C LYS A 194 -0.43 -5.63 22.28
N ASN A 195 -1.57 -5.38 21.65
CA ASN A 195 -2.65 -6.35 21.57
C ASN A 195 -2.91 -6.72 20.11
N PHE A 196 -3.10 -8.02 19.85
CA PHE A 196 -3.64 -8.54 18.60
C PHE A 196 -5.02 -9.15 18.83
N VAL A 197 -5.94 -8.91 17.91
CA VAL A 197 -7.30 -9.46 17.95
C VAL A 197 -7.59 -10.15 16.62
N SER A 198 -8.19 -11.33 16.70
CA SER A 198 -8.70 -12.08 15.55
C SER A 198 -10.20 -12.29 15.71
N LEU A 199 -10.96 -11.97 14.67
CA LEU A 199 -12.41 -12.14 14.61
C LEU A 199 -12.79 -12.97 13.38
N PRO A 200 -13.35 -14.18 13.55
CA PRO A 200 -13.84 -14.96 12.41
C PRO A 200 -14.88 -14.18 11.61
N LYS A 201 -14.70 -14.11 10.28
CA LYS A 201 -15.65 -13.42 9.39
C LYS A 201 -17.04 -14.03 9.48
N THR A 202 -17.15 -15.34 9.61
CA THR A 202 -18.44 -16.04 9.77
C THR A 202 -19.25 -15.52 10.96
N SER A 203 -18.59 -15.21 12.07
CA SER A 203 -19.23 -14.63 13.26
C SER A 203 -19.61 -13.18 13.04
N LEU A 204 -18.70 -12.37 12.48
CA LEU A 204 -18.97 -10.96 12.18
C LEU A 204 -20.14 -10.78 11.20
N LEU A 205 -20.19 -11.59 10.15
CA LEU A 205 -21.24 -11.55 9.13
C LEU A 205 -22.59 -12.06 9.65
N SER A 206 -22.60 -12.78 10.78
CA SER A 206 -23.82 -13.20 11.49
C SER A 206 -24.18 -12.29 12.66
N GLY A 207 -23.46 -11.18 12.86
CA GLY A 207 -23.72 -10.21 13.92
C GLY A 207 -23.30 -10.68 15.32
N THR A 208 -22.33 -11.59 15.41
CA THR A 208 -21.80 -12.12 16.69
C THR A 208 -20.29 -11.96 16.80
N THR A 209 -19.75 -12.11 18.01
CA THR A 209 -18.31 -12.13 18.29
C THR A 209 -17.81 -13.53 18.68
N ALA A 210 -18.55 -14.58 18.31
CA ALA A 210 -18.18 -15.95 18.61
C ALA A 210 -16.80 -16.28 18.00
N GLY A 211 -15.90 -16.86 18.80
CA GLY A 211 -14.54 -17.17 18.35
C GLY A 211 -13.60 -15.96 18.25
N LEU A 212 -13.99 -14.78 18.76
CA LEU A 212 -13.05 -13.69 18.98
C LEU A 212 -11.91 -14.16 19.89
N ALA A 213 -10.68 -13.97 19.45
CA ALA A 213 -9.48 -14.23 20.23
C ALA A 213 -8.65 -12.96 20.39
N ARG A 214 -8.17 -12.71 21.61
CA ARG A 214 -7.29 -11.59 21.95
C ARG A 214 -5.99 -12.14 22.52
N PHE A 215 -4.88 -11.67 21.96
CA PHE A 215 -3.54 -11.86 22.49
C PHE A 215 -3.12 -10.51 23.07
N GLN A 216 -3.13 -10.41 24.41
CA GLN A 216 -2.90 -9.15 25.12
C GLN A 216 -1.50 -9.09 25.73
N ASP A 217 -1.08 -7.87 26.10
CA ASP A 217 0.16 -7.59 26.82
C ASP A 217 1.41 -8.17 26.14
N LEU A 218 1.40 -8.16 24.80
CA LEU A 218 2.49 -8.72 24.02
C LEU A 218 3.70 -7.80 24.10
N ASP A 219 4.86 -8.38 24.39
CA ASP A 219 6.14 -7.67 24.34
C ASP A 219 6.43 -7.23 22.88
N PRO A 220 6.53 -5.91 22.61
CA PRO A 220 6.83 -5.40 21.28
C PRO A 220 8.18 -5.88 20.74
N GLN A 221 9.14 -6.27 21.58
CA GLN A 221 10.42 -6.85 21.14
C GLN A 221 10.23 -8.26 20.56
N LEU A 222 9.27 -9.02 21.10
CA LEU A 222 8.97 -10.40 20.67
C LEU A 222 8.00 -10.45 19.49
N THR A 223 7.05 -9.51 19.42
CA THR A 223 5.93 -9.54 18.46
C THR A 223 5.92 -8.38 17.45
N GLY A 224 6.84 -7.41 17.60
CA GLY A 224 6.97 -6.25 16.72
C GLY A 224 6.29 -5.00 17.28
N PHE A 225 6.87 -3.84 17.02
CA PHE A 225 6.30 -2.56 17.43
C PHE A 225 5.35 -2.03 16.35
N SER A 226 4.11 -1.66 16.72
CA SER A 226 3.07 -1.21 15.77
C SER A 226 2.91 -2.21 14.61
N ALA A 227 2.77 -3.50 14.94
CA ALA A 227 2.65 -4.55 13.94
C ALA A 227 1.28 -4.49 13.27
N HIS A 228 1.28 -4.26 11.96
CA HIS A 228 0.08 -4.07 11.16
C HIS A 228 -0.38 -5.40 10.55
N PRO A 229 -1.65 -5.82 10.75
CA PRO A 229 -2.20 -6.99 10.07
C PRO A 229 -2.16 -6.83 8.55
N VAL A 230 -1.80 -7.89 7.85
CA VAL A 230 -1.73 -7.94 6.39
C VAL A 230 -3.13 -8.15 5.81
N THR A 231 -3.45 -7.45 4.73
CA THR A 231 -4.70 -7.64 3.98
C THR A 231 -4.50 -8.53 2.78
N ALA A 232 -5.14 -9.70 2.74
CA ALA A 232 -5.06 -10.62 1.60
C ALA A 232 -6.06 -10.24 0.50
N LEU A 233 -5.54 -9.83 -0.65
CA LEU A 233 -6.30 -9.30 -1.78
C LEU A 233 -6.88 -10.40 -2.70
N ASP A 234 -6.41 -11.63 -2.54
CA ASP A 234 -6.67 -12.80 -3.39
C ASP A 234 -7.57 -13.86 -2.72
N ASN A 235 -8.23 -13.52 -1.60
CA ASN A 235 -9.03 -14.43 -0.78
C ASN A 235 -8.25 -15.65 -0.24
N SER A 236 -6.94 -15.51 -0.07
CA SER A 236 -6.12 -16.50 0.61
C SER A 236 -6.06 -16.22 2.12
N ARG A 237 -5.55 -17.19 2.87
CA ARG A 237 -5.22 -16.99 4.29
C ARG A 237 -3.91 -16.20 4.39
N SER A 238 -3.82 -15.31 5.39
CA SER A 238 -2.59 -14.67 5.80
C SER A 238 -2.35 -14.90 7.29
N GLY A 239 -3.17 -14.30 8.15
CA GLY A 239 -2.94 -14.24 9.60
C GLY A 239 -1.65 -13.48 10.01
N ALA A 240 -0.93 -12.89 9.06
CA ALA A 240 0.36 -12.26 9.30
C ALA A 240 0.21 -10.81 9.75
N PHE A 241 1.13 -10.37 10.60
CA PHE A 241 1.32 -9.01 11.05
C PHE A 241 2.76 -8.60 10.73
N ILE A 242 2.95 -7.42 10.15
CA ILE A 242 4.27 -6.92 9.77
C ILE A 242 4.57 -5.63 10.52
N SER A 243 5.78 -5.53 11.06
CA SER A 243 6.28 -4.36 11.77
C SER A 243 7.66 -3.97 11.25
N ALA A 244 7.90 -2.67 11.22
CA ALA A 244 9.24 -2.10 11.28
C ALA A 244 9.46 -1.66 12.73
N PHE A 245 10.65 -1.91 13.30
CA PHE A 245 10.98 -1.50 14.66
C PHE A 245 12.48 -1.31 14.84
N GLN A 246 12.89 -0.44 15.75
CA GLN A 246 14.28 -0.31 16.16
C GLN A 246 14.53 -1.10 17.43
N GLY A 247 15.38 -2.12 17.34
CA GLY A 247 15.84 -2.88 18.50
C GLY A 247 16.84 -2.07 19.34
N ALA A 248 16.94 -2.38 20.63
CA ALA A 248 17.76 -1.63 21.59
C ALA A 248 19.29 -1.65 21.29
N VAL A 249 19.78 -2.53 20.42
CA VAL A 249 21.20 -2.90 20.39
C VAL A 249 22.03 -2.17 19.31
N LEU A 250 21.45 -1.58 18.25
CA LEU A 250 22.27 -1.07 17.13
C LEU A 250 21.86 0.28 16.49
N GLY A 251 20.87 1.01 17.00
CA GLY A 251 20.50 2.31 16.42
C GLY A 251 19.84 2.24 15.01
N PHE A 252 19.77 1.05 14.41
CA PHE A 252 19.15 0.78 13.12
C PHE A 252 17.83 0.03 13.29
N GLY A 253 16.88 0.32 12.41
CA GLY A 253 15.61 -0.39 12.33
C GLY A 253 15.70 -1.76 11.64
N HIS A 254 14.76 -2.63 11.99
CA HIS A 254 14.59 -4.01 11.55
C HIS A 254 13.12 -4.31 11.25
N LEU A 255 12.88 -5.38 10.50
CA LEU A 255 11.55 -5.86 10.17
C LEU A 255 11.19 -7.06 11.05
N LYS A 256 9.91 -7.19 11.39
CA LYS A 256 9.34 -8.28 12.18
C LYS A 256 8.08 -8.80 11.50
N ARG A 257 7.89 -10.12 11.55
CA ARG A 257 6.61 -10.78 11.26
C ARG A 257 6.13 -11.53 12.49
N THR A 258 4.83 -11.55 12.71
CA THR A 258 4.17 -12.43 13.68
C THR A 258 2.87 -12.93 13.09
N ASP A 259 2.55 -14.20 13.27
CA ASP A 259 1.37 -14.80 12.66
C ASP A 259 0.40 -15.28 13.73
N ILE A 260 -0.89 -15.01 13.53
CA ILE A 260 -1.97 -15.75 14.18
C ILE A 260 -2.21 -17.03 13.39
N LEU A 261 -2.06 -18.18 14.04
CA LEU A 261 -2.18 -19.51 13.47
C LEU A 261 -3.58 -20.11 13.70
N THR A 262 -3.97 -21.01 12.79
CA THR A 262 -5.22 -21.79 12.88
C THR A 262 -5.09 -22.98 13.84
N PRO A 263 -6.23 -23.52 14.33
CA PRO A 263 -7.61 -23.16 14.00
C PRO A 263 -8.08 -21.85 14.66
N LEU A 264 -8.92 -21.07 13.97
CA LEU A 264 -9.45 -19.80 14.52
C LEU A 264 -10.38 -19.97 15.74
N THR A 265 -10.80 -21.20 16.04
CA THR A 265 -11.55 -21.53 17.26
C THR A 265 -10.67 -21.55 18.51
N ALA A 266 -9.36 -21.72 18.34
CA ALA A 266 -8.36 -21.70 19.40
C ALA A 266 -7.01 -21.26 18.79
N PRO A 267 -6.91 -20.02 18.30
CA PRO A 267 -5.74 -19.58 17.56
C PRO A 267 -4.54 -19.45 18.51
N THR A 268 -3.35 -19.64 17.96
CA THR A 268 -2.08 -19.41 18.66
C THR A 268 -1.24 -18.38 17.91
N LEU A 269 -0.24 -17.81 18.58
CA LEU A 269 0.80 -17.05 17.87
C LEU A 269 1.89 -18.01 17.38
N SER A 270 2.53 -17.69 16.27
CA SER A 270 3.66 -18.46 15.76
C SER A 270 4.81 -18.57 16.77
N ASP A 271 5.23 -19.81 17.07
CA ASP A 271 6.21 -20.18 18.11
C ASP A 271 7.68 -19.81 17.84
N ALA A 272 8.01 -19.22 16.69
CA ALA A 272 9.37 -18.78 16.39
C ALA A 272 9.84 -17.58 17.25
N HIS A 273 9.24 -17.35 18.43
CA HIS A 273 9.14 -16.06 19.14
C HIS A 273 9.29 -16.09 20.67
N LEU A 274 9.56 -17.25 21.30
CA LEU A 274 9.57 -17.35 22.78
C LEU A 274 10.91 -17.80 23.43
N SER A 275 11.99 -17.96 22.67
CA SER A 275 13.33 -18.11 23.28
C SER A 275 14.47 -17.79 22.30
N ASN A 276 15.29 -16.75 22.57
CA ASN A 276 16.75 -16.81 22.40
C ASN A 276 17.44 -15.58 23.06
N PRO A 277 18.52 -15.74 23.84
CA PRO A 277 19.21 -14.66 24.56
C PRO A 277 20.21 -13.82 23.71
N THR A 278 20.32 -14.04 22.40
CA THR A 278 21.34 -13.38 21.57
C THR A 278 20.82 -12.13 20.86
N GLY A 279 20.59 -11.04 21.60
CA GLY A 279 20.61 -9.63 21.13
C GLY A 279 19.68 -9.14 20.00
N PHE A 280 19.04 -10.02 19.24
CA PHE A 280 18.16 -9.71 18.11
C PHE A 280 17.03 -10.73 18.12
N GLY A 281 15.99 -10.46 18.91
CA GLY A 281 14.96 -11.45 19.26
C GLY A 281 14.42 -12.27 18.07
N PRO A 282 13.91 -13.49 18.34
CA PRO A 282 13.42 -14.40 17.31
C PRO A 282 12.40 -13.76 16.35
N GLY A 283 12.35 -14.16 15.08
CA GLY A 283 11.39 -13.62 14.09
C GLY A 283 11.70 -12.23 13.50
N ARG A 284 12.94 -11.78 13.67
CA ARG A 284 13.53 -10.73 12.82
C ARG A 284 13.55 -11.22 11.37
N ILE A 285 13.02 -10.42 10.46
CA ILE A 285 13.16 -10.67 9.02
C ILE A 285 14.56 -10.20 8.59
N PRO A 286 15.42 -11.08 8.04
CA PRO A 286 16.68 -10.65 7.43
C PRO A 286 16.40 -9.69 6.26
N GLY A 287 17.00 -8.51 6.28
CA GLY A 287 16.77 -7.48 5.28
C GLY A 287 17.61 -6.24 5.51
N PRO A 288 17.52 -5.24 4.61
CA PRO A 288 18.26 -4.00 4.76
C PRO A 288 17.79 -3.26 6.02
N THR A 289 18.75 -2.73 6.76
CA THR A 289 18.49 -1.83 7.88
C THR A 289 18.04 -0.46 7.39
N PHE A 290 17.43 0.30 8.28
CA PHE A 290 16.99 1.66 8.01
C PHE A 290 17.21 2.56 9.22
N LEU A 291 17.11 3.87 9.01
CA LEU A 291 17.26 4.90 10.03
C LEU A 291 15.96 5.69 10.16
N GLN A 292 15.74 6.27 11.33
CA GLN A 292 14.57 7.10 11.62
C GLN A 292 14.46 8.24 10.60
N PRO A 293 13.29 8.42 9.97
CA PRO A 293 13.08 9.53 9.06
C PRO A 293 13.25 10.87 9.81
N PRO A 294 13.85 11.89 9.15
CA PRO A 294 13.87 13.25 9.66
C PRO A 294 12.45 13.85 9.59
N LEU A 295 12.26 15.03 10.17
CA LEU A 295 11.06 15.83 9.90
C LEU A 295 11.08 16.29 8.43
N ALA A 296 9.92 16.59 7.85
CA ALA A 296 9.83 17.03 6.47
C ALA A 296 9.78 18.56 6.36
N ASP A 297 10.51 19.10 5.41
CA ASP A 297 10.69 20.53 5.20
C ASP A 297 9.52 21.12 4.41
N GLN A 298 9.34 22.43 4.48
CA GLN A 298 8.34 23.16 3.68
C GLN A 298 8.78 24.63 3.49
N PRO A 299 8.41 25.29 2.38
CA PRO A 299 9.00 26.56 2.00
C PRO A 299 8.82 27.67 3.03
N GLY A 300 9.94 28.28 3.43
CA GLY A 300 9.97 29.48 4.26
C GLY A 300 9.61 29.28 5.74
N LEU A 301 9.60 28.03 6.23
CA LEU A 301 9.22 27.70 7.60
C LEU A 301 10.28 26.88 8.34
N THR A 302 10.39 27.10 9.65
CA THR A 302 11.22 26.28 10.55
C THR A 302 10.43 25.23 11.32
N ASP A 303 9.09 25.30 11.28
CA ASP A 303 8.18 24.32 11.88
C ASP A 303 7.96 23.14 10.93
N PHE A 304 8.92 22.23 10.90
CA PHE A 304 8.92 21.06 10.03
C PHE A 304 7.76 20.11 10.32
N LEU A 305 7.24 19.49 9.25
CA LEU A 305 6.16 18.51 9.34
C LEU A 305 6.64 17.25 10.05
N ASN A 306 5.87 16.80 11.04
CA ASN A 306 6.16 15.59 11.77
C ASN A 306 5.86 14.37 10.89
N THR A 307 6.91 13.61 10.57
CA THR A 307 6.91 12.37 9.77
C THR A 307 6.75 11.11 10.62
N THR A 308 6.46 11.30 11.92
CA THR A 308 6.35 10.28 12.95
C THR A 308 7.66 9.51 13.13
N ASP A 309 7.78 8.30 12.58
CA ASP A 309 8.94 7.43 12.72
C ASP A 309 8.93 6.37 11.60
N TRP A 310 9.77 5.35 11.74
CA TRP A 310 9.94 4.28 10.75
C TRP A 310 8.78 3.29 10.69
N ARG A 311 7.70 3.43 11.48
CA ARG A 311 6.68 2.37 11.58
C ARG A 311 5.98 2.15 10.24
N ILE A 312 5.54 0.92 10.01
CA ILE A 312 4.67 0.60 8.88
C ILE A 312 3.25 1.03 9.29
N SER A 313 2.94 2.31 9.05
CA SER A 313 1.65 2.90 9.44
C SER A 313 0.50 2.56 8.50
N ALA A 314 0.80 2.33 7.22
CA ALA A 314 -0.19 1.96 6.21
C ALA A 314 -0.32 0.44 6.09
N THR A 315 -1.43 -0.01 5.52
CA THR A 315 -1.77 -1.43 5.41
C THR A 315 -0.81 -2.20 4.51
N PRO A 316 -0.08 -3.22 5.02
CA PRO A 316 0.60 -4.20 4.17
C PRO A 316 -0.43 -5.07 3.44
N VAL A 317 -0.14 -5.43 2.19
CA VAL A 317 -1.04 -6.23 1.36
C VAL A 317 -0.40 -7.56 0.97
N LYS A 318 -1.21 -8.61 0.84
CA LYS A 318 -0.79 -9.91 0.30
C LYS A 318 -1.49 -10.16 -1.03
N GLN A 319 -0.71 -10.52 -2.04
CA GLN A 319 -1.18 -10.94 -3.36
C GLN A 319 -0.39 -12.19 -3.76
N GLY A 320 -1.07 -13.32 -3.94
CA GLY A 320 -0.41 -14.61 -4.15
C GLY A 320 0.51 -14.95 -2.98
N ASP A 321 1.73 -15.40 -3.28
CA ASP A 321 2.73 -15.78 -2.28
C ASP A 321 3.60 -14.60 -1.82
N SER A 322 3.20 -13.36 -2.10
CA SER A 322 3.94 -12.15 -1.78
C SER A 322 3.19 -11.23 -0.84
N ILE A 323 3.88 -10.72 0.19
CA ILE A 323 3.42 -9.63 1.06
C ILE A 323 4.20 -8.37 0.69
N TRP A 324 3.53 -7.24 0.60
CA TRP A 324 4.10 -5.96 0.24
C TRP A 324 3.85 -4.93 1.34
N ALA A 325 4.87 -4.13 1.66
CA ALA A 325 4.76 -3.04 2.62
C ALA A 325 5.64 -1.87 2.20
N ALA A 326 5.25 -0.66 2.62
CA ALA A 326 6.03 0.55 2.45
C ALA A 326 6.02 1.38 3.74
N HIS A 327 7.10 2.12 4.00
CA HIS A 327 7.26 2.99 5.16
C HIS A 327 8.31 4.09 4.91
N ALA A 328 8.30 5.12 5.75
CA ALA A 328 9.26 6.23 5.67
C ALA A 328 10.58 5.88 6.39
N ILE A 329 11.70 6.27 5.80
CA ILE A 329 13.05 6.12 6.36
C ILE A 329 13.87 7.39 6.09
N ARG A 330 15.00 7.56 6.76
CA ARG A 330 16.00 8.54 6.29
C ARG A 330 16.63 8.07 4.99
N SER A 331 16.74 8.96 4.01
CA SER A 331 17.48 8.70 2.78
C SER A 331 18.95 8.36 3.08
N SER A 332 19.56 7.52 2.23
CA SER A 332 21.01 7.34 2.21
C SER A 332 21.73 8.35 1.31
N ALA A 333 20.98 9.05 0.45
CA ALA A 333 21.50 10.07 -0.48
C ALA A 333 21.54 11.47 0.16
N GLY A 334 20.81 11.69 1.25
CA GLY A 334 20.72 12.97 1.95
C GLY A 334 20.09 12.87 3.35
N PHE A 335 19.75 14.02 3.93
CA PHE A 335 19.02 14.12 5.20
C PHE A 335 17.51 14.35 5.00
N ASN A 336 16.98 13.92 3.84
CA ASN A 336 15.56 13.96 3.52
C ASN A 336 14.86 12.62 3.84
N VAL A 337 13.52 12.65 3.87
CA VAL A 337 12.66 11.48 4.03
C VAL A 337 12.55 10.72 2.71
N ALA A 338 12.73 9.41 2.76
CA ALA A 338 12.56 8.51 1.63
C ALA A 338 11.52 7.43 1.91
N VAL A 339 10.91 6.90 0.85
CA VAL A 339 10.01 5.75 0.94
C VAL A 339 10.80 4.47 0.70
N ARG A 340 10.78 3.57 1.68
CA ARG A 340 11.30 2.21 1.56
C ARG A 340 10.13 1.26 1.31
N TRP A 341 10.28 0.36 0.35
CA TRP A 341 9.30 -0.70 0.07
C TRP A 341 9.96 -2.08 0.10
N TYR A 342 9.15 -3.09 0.36
CA TYR A 342 9.56 -4.50 0.43
C TYR A 342 8.53 -5.39 -0.25
N GLU A 343 9.03 -6.46 -0.87
CA GLU A 343 8.28 -7.69 -1.13
C GLU A 343 8.84 -8.80 -0.22
N PHE A 344 7.97 -9.47 0.51
CA PHE A 344 8.29 -10.63 1.34
C PHE A 344 7.62 -11.87 0.80
N SER A 345 8.24 -13.04 0.95
CA SER A 345 7.55 -14.31 0.78
C SER A 345 6.51 -14.47 1.88
N ALA A 346 5.24 -14.64 1.50
CA ALA A 346 4.18 -14.99 2.43
C ALA A 346 4.40 -16.37 3.07
N VAL A 347 5.13 -17.26 2.38
CA VAL A 347 5.44 -18.62 2.84
C VAL A 347 6.59 -18.62 3.84
N THR A 348 7.74 -18.02 3.48
CA THR A 348 8.96 -18.12 4.31
C THR A 348 9.18 -16.89 5.22
N GLY A 349 8.48 -15.78 4.96
CA GLY A 349 8.70 -14.51 5.66
C GLY A 349 9.97 -13.76 5.24
N LEU A 350 10.76 -14.28 4.30
CA LEU A 350 12.00 -13.66 3.84
C LEU A 350 11.72 -12.50 2.87
N VAL A 351 12.57 -11.46 2.90
CA VAL A 351 12.56 -10.40 1.89
C VAL A 351 12.98 -10.99 0.54
N LEU A 352 12.11 -10.88 -0.46
CA LEU A 352 12.38 -11.25 -1.85
C LEU A 352 13.07 -10.10 -2.60
N GLN A 353 12.58 -8.89 -2.41
CA GLN A 353 13.17 -7.67 -2.95
C GLN A 353 12.79 -6.47 -2.09
N SER A 354 13.55 -5.39 -2.25
CA SER A 354 13.27 -4.10 -1.62
C SER A 354 13.86 -2.98 -2.45
N GLY A 355 13.32 -1.78 -2.31
CA GLY A 355 13.85 -0.59 -2.98
C GLY A 355 13.57 0.67 -2.19
N THR A 356 14.23 1.76 -2.57
CA THR A 356 14.04 3.07 -1.96
C THR A 356 13.68 4.07 -3.05
N ILE A 357 12.51 4.72 -2.89
CA ILE A 357 12.12 5.90 -3.66
C ILE A 357 12.62 7.09 -2.84
N GLN A 358 13.58 7.81 -3.40
CA GLN A 358 14.24 8.93 -2.73
C GLN A 358 14.60 9.98 -3.77
N ASP A 359 14.61 11.23 -3.34
CA ASP A 359 15.26 12.28 -4.10
C ASP A 359 16.78 12.19 -3.90
N THR A 360 17.49 11.98 -5.00
CA THR A 360 18.95 11.85 -5.01
C THR A 360 19.67 13.21 -5.06
N VAL A 361 18.94 14.30 -5.31
CA VAL A 361 19.45 15.67 -5.20
C VAL A 361 19.33 16.18 -3.76
N GLY A 362 18.40 15.62 -2.99
CA GLY A 362 18.32 15.75 -1.53
C GLY A 362 17.48 16.91 -1.02
N THR A 363 16.56 17.45 -1.83
CA THR A 363 15.67 18.55 -1.41
C THR A 363 14.27 18.08 -1.05
N ARG A 364 13.79 16.96 -1.64
CA ARG A 364 12.42 16.48 -1.42
C ARG A 364 12.30 15.41 -0.35
N ASP A 365 11.28 15.57 0.48
CA ASP A 365 10.81 14.58 1.44
C ASP A 365 9.65 13.77 0.86
N TYR A 366 9.66 12.46 1.08
CA TYR A 366 8.58 11.53 0.71
C TYR A 366 8.09 10.76 1.95
N PHE A 367 6.90 11.07 2.45
CA PHE A 367 6.44 10.63 3.77
C PHE A 367 5.00 10.10 3.78
N PHE A 368 4.67 9.31 4.81
CA PHE A 368 3.42 8.54 4.97
C PHE A 368 3.00 7.72 3.73
N PRO A 369 3.88 6.83 3.22
CA PRO A 369 3.56 6.01 2.06
C PRO A 369 2.51 4.94 2.37
N SER A 370 1.75 4.58 1.34
CA SER A 370 0.90 3.39 1.30
C SER A 370 1.05 2.68 -0.04
N ILE A 371 0.78 1.37 -0.07
CA ILE A 371 1.05 0.51 -1.25
C ILE A 371 -0.13 -0.44 -1.51
N ALA A 372 -0.41 -0.69 -2.79
CA ALA A 372 -1.21 -1.83 -3.22
C ALA A 372 -0.60 -2.47 -4.47
N VAL A 373 -0.82 -3.79 -4.65
CA VAL A 373 -0.24 -4.58 -5.74
C VAL A 373 -1.27 -5.54 -6.32
N ASN A 374 -1.50 -5.49 -7.62
CA ASN A 374 -2.48 -6.35 -8.31
C ASN A 374 -1.88 -7.70 -8.72
N GLU A 375 -2.73 -8.60 -9.26
CA GLU A 375 -2.32 -9.93 -9.72
C GLU A 375 -1.38 -9.92 -10.94
N PHE A 376 -1.21 -8.79 -11.63
CA PHE A 376 -0.32 -8.67 -12.79
C PHE A 376 1.10 -8.24 -12.39
N GLY A 377 1.34 -7.99 -11.10
CA GLY A 377 2.60 -7.46 -10.60
C GLY A 377 2.73 -5.94 -10.80
N ASP A 378 1.63 -5.22 -11.04
CA ASP A 378 1.63 -3.77 -10.98
C ASP A 378 1.47 -3.31 -9.52
N ALA A 379 2.32 -2.37 -9.11
CA ALA A 379 2.31 -1.79 -7.79
C ALA A 379 2.08 -0.28 -7.87
N VAL A 380 1.27 0.26 -6.98
CA VAL A 380 1.13 1.72 -6.79
C VAL A 380 1.55 2.05 -5.38
N ILE A 381 2.47 3.01 -5.24
CA ILE A 381 2.84 3.60 -3.97
C ILE A 381 2.48 5.09 -4.03
N ALA A 382 1.67 5.55 -3.09
CA ALA A 382 1.32 6.96 -2.95
C ALA A 382 1.77 7.50 -1.59
N PHE A 383 2.14 8.77 -1.55
CA PHE A 383 2.77 9.43 -0.41
C PHE A 383 2.57 10.94 -0.45
N SER A 384 2.84 11.61 0.67
CA SER A 384 2.96 13.06 0.72
C SER A 384 4.39 13.48 0.33
N SER A 385 4.53 14.64 -0.30
CA SER A 385 5.85 15.23 -0.57
C SER A 385 5.88 16.74 -0.38
N SER A 386 7.01 17.22 0.13
CA SER A 386 7.36 18.64 0.32
C SER A 386 8.87 18.84 0.12
N ASP A 387 9.30 20.10 0.02
CA ASP A 387 10.72 20.52 0.04
C ASP A 387 10.86 21.91 0.67
N ASP A 388 12.09 22.28 1.04
CA ASP A 388 12.40 23.58 1.69
C ASP A 388 12.30 24.79 0.75
N ASP A 389 12.35 24.58 -0.57
CA ASP A 389 12.53 25.68 -1.52
C ASP A 389 11.21 26.13 -2.19
N ASN A 390 10.43 25.18 -2.72
CA ASN A 390 9.37 25.46 -3.69
C ASN A 390 8.11 24.57 -3.58
N LEU A 391 8.10 23.57 -2.70
CA LEU A 391 7.01 22.60 -2.61
C LEU A 391 6.38 22.53 -1.22
N PHE A 392 5.22 23.15 -1.07
CA PHE A 392 4.33 22.85 0.04
C PHE A 392 3.80 21.41 -0.04
N ALA A 393 3.51 20.82 1.12
CA ALA A 393 3.08 19.44 1.23
C ALA A 393 1.89 19.11 0.32
N GLY A 394 2.11 18.17 -0.60
CA GLY A 394 1.13 17.72 -1.59
C GLY A 394 1.09 16.20 -1.71
N ALA A 395 0.17 15.72 -2.55
CA ALA A 395 -0.07 14.31 -2.83
C ALA A 395 0.68 13.86 -4.09
N PHE A 396 1.44 12.77 -3.99
CA PHE A 396 2.27 12.20 -5.04
C PHE A 396 2.12 10.68 -5.12
N ALA A 397 2.52 10.10 -6.24
CA ALA A 397 2.60 8.65 -6.41
C ALA A 397 3.73 8.22 -7.34
N VAL A 398 4.03 6.92 -7.30
CA VAL A 398 4.81 6.19 -8.30
C VAL A 398 4.07 4.94 -8.74
N VAL A 399 4.28 4.51 -9.98
CA VAL A 399 3.77 3.24 -10.51
C VAL A 399 4.93 2.31 -10.77
N GLY A 400 4.86 1.10 -10.22
CA GLY A 400 5.84 0.04 -10.41
C GLY A 400 5.27 -1.15 -11.16
N ARG A 401 6.17 -1.88 -11.82
CA ARG A 401 5.85 -3.16 -12.46
C ARG A 401 6.91 -4.19 -12.16
N THR A 402 6.47 -5.38 -11.78
CA THR A 402 7.30 -6.55 -11.56
C THR A 402 7.43 -7.35 -12.85
N ALA A 403 8.65 -7.48 -13.35
CA ALA A 403 8.97 -8.34 -14.49
C ALA A 403 10.18 -9.20 -14.12
N ALA A 404 10.07 -10.52 -14.36
CA ALA A 404 11.13 -11.48 -14.03
C ALA A 404 11.68 -11.36 -12.59
N GLY A 405 10.78 -11.11 -11.62
CA GLY A 405 11.13 -11.00 -10.20
C GLY A 405 11.77 -9.66 -9.79
N VAL A 406 11.81 -8.67 -10.68
CA VAL A 406 12.33 -7.33 -10.39
C VAL A 406 11.24 -6.29 -10.57
N THR A 407 10.99 -5.52 -9.52
CA THR A 407 10.06 -4.38 -9.55
C THR A 407 10.81 -3.11 -9.88
N THR A 408 10.38 -2.42 -10.94
CA THR A 408 10.90 -1.10 -11.30
C THR A 408 9.78 -0.08 -11.19
N PHE A 409 10.03 1.04 -10.50
CA PHE A 409 9.08 2.15 -10.34
C PHE A 409 9.40 3.29 -11.30
N SER A 410 8.36 4.02 -11.71
CA SER A 410 8.46 5.30 -12.40
C SER A 410 9.06 6.39 -11.52
N ASP A 411 9.38 7.53 -12.11
CA ASP A 411 9.59 8.76 -11.35
C ASP A 411 8.31 9.17 -10.60
N PRO A 412 8.43 9.85 -9.44
CA PRO A 412 7.29 10.43 -8.75
C PRO A 412 6.52 11.43 -9.62
N PHE A 413 5.20 11.35 -9.60
CA PHE A 413 4.31 12.29 -10.26
C PHE A 413 3.29 12.90 -9.29
N VAL A 414 2.84 14.10 -9.60
CA VAL A 414 1.93 14.89 -8.76
C VAL A 414 0.49 14.43 -8.95
N LEU A 415 -0.20 14.12 -7.85
CA LEU A 415 -1.65 13.94 -7.82
C LEU A 415 -2.35 15.27 -7.50
N LYS A 416 -1.78 16.02 -6.54
CA LYS A 416 -2.21 17.36 -6.14
C LYS A 416 -1.09 18.09 -5.40
N ALA A 417 -0.63 19.23 -5.94
CA ALA A 417 0.34 20.07 -5.24
C ALA A 417 -0.29 20.77 -4.03
N GLY A 418 0.50 20.94 -2.96
CA GLY A 418 0.19 21.88 -1.89
C GLY A 418 0.22 23.32 -2.40
N LEU A 419 -0.57 24.20 -1.79
CA LEU A 419 -0.77 25.58 -2.21
C LEU A 419 -0.37 26.61 -1.13
N ALA A 420 -0.12 26.17 0.10
CA ALA A 420 0.11 27.05 1.24
C ALA A 420 0.94 26.36 2.34
N PRO A 421 1.58 27.14 3.22
CA PRO A 421 2.21 26.61 4.43
C PRO A 421 1.21 25.89 5.35
N TYR A 422 1.70 24.89 6.09
CA TYR A 422 0.89 24.18 7.07
C TYR A 422 1.59 24.11 8.43
N ILE A 423 0.98 24.71 9.45
CA ILE A 423 1.43 24.64 10.84
C ILE A 423 0.25 24.31 11.76
N ARG A 424 0.25 23.07 12.29
CA ARG A 424 -0.69 22.61 13.32
C ARG A 424 0.06 21.87 14.42
N LEU A 425 0.49 22.65 15.42
CA LEU A 425 1.23 22.14 16.56
C LEU A 425 0.30 21.45 17.55
N ASP A 426 0.65 20.23 17.96
CA ASP A 426 -0.01 19.55 19.07
C ASP A 426 0.52 20.02 20.44
N GLY A 427 0.00 19.46 21.53
CA GLY A 427 0.43 19.78 22.89
C GLY A 427 1.90 19.43 23.21
N ALA A 428 2.57 18.69 22.33
CA ALA A 428 4.00 18.37 22.40
C ALA A 428 4.82 19.14 21.33
N THR A 429 4.26 20.24 20.80
CA THR A 429 4.86 21.13 19.80
C THR A 429 5.26 20.44 18.49
N ARG A 430 4.64 19.30 18.15
CA ARG A 430 4.87 18.63 16.86
C ARG A 430 3.90 19.18 15.83
N ASN A 431 4.39 19.53 14.64
CA ASN A 431 3.53 19.93 13.52
C ASN A 431 2.90 18.68 12.87
N ARG A 432 1.66 18.35 13.23
CA ARG A 432 1.05 17.04 12.89
C ARG A 432 0.39 17.08 11.50
N TRP A 433 0.94 16.31 10.57
CA TRP A 433 0.40 16.15 9.21
C TRP A 433 -0.68 15.06 9.12
N GLY A 434 -0.38 13.85 9.63
CA GLY A 434 -1.25 12.67 9.55
C GLY A 434 -0.42 11.40 9.62
N ASP A 435 -0.83 10.38 10.36
CA ASP A 435 0.06 9.26 10.64
C ASP A 435 0.12 8.17 9.56
N TYR A 436 -0.83 8.18 8.63
CA TYR A 436 -0.95 7.21 7.54
C TYR A 436 -1.73 7.77 6.36
N SER A 437 -1.65 7.04 5.24
CA SER A 437 -2.41 7.22 4.01
C SER A 437 -2.92 5.87 3.50
N SER A 438 -3.67 5.84 2.39
CA SER A 438 -4.12 4.58 1.79
C SER A 438 -3.97 4.53 0.26
N VAL A 439 -3.66 3.34 -0.24
CA VAL A 439 -3.83 2.91 -1.63
C VAL A 439 -4.62 1.60 -1.59
N THR A 440 -5.63 1.46 -2.43
CA THR A 440 -6.49 0.27 -2.54
C THR A 440 -6.71 -0.10 -4.00
N ILE A 441 -6.94 -1.37 -4.28
CA ILE A 441 -7.25 -1.86 -5.63
C ILE A 441 -8.76 -1.80 -5.85
N ASP A 442 -9.15 -1.34 -7.03
CA ASP A 442 -10.53 -1.36 -7.44
C ASP A 442 -11.04 -2.81 -7.57
N PRO A 443 -12.08 -3.20 -6.80
CA PRO A 443 -12.56 -4.58 -6.81
C PRO A 443 -13.21 -4.99 -8.13
N THR A 444 -13.58 -4.02 -8.97
CA THR A 444 -14.24 -4.25 -10.27
C THR A 444 -13.26 -4.25 -11.45
N ASP A 445 -12.06 -3.69 -11.27
CA ASP A 445 -11.03 -3.62 -12.29
C ASP A 445 -9.62 -3.58 -11.64
N PRO A 446 -8.89 -4.71 -11.60
CA PRO A 446 -7.58 -4.79 -10.94
C PRO A 446 -6.48 -3.92 -11.58
N ARG A 447 -6.76 -3.25 -12.71
CA ARG A 447 -5.87 -2.25 -13.31
C ARG A 447 -6.09 -0.83 -12.78
N ARG A 448 -7.02 -0.65 -11.85
CA ARG A 448 -7.32 0.64 -11.23
C ARG A 448 -6.98 0.59 -9.75
N PHE A 449 -6.27 1.62 -9.32
CA PHE A 449 -5.88 1.83 -7.95
C PHE A 449 -6.49 3.14 -7.48
N TRP A 450 -6.88 3.21 -6.22
CA TRP A 450 -7.43 4.42 -5.62
C TRP A 450 -6.67 4.78 -4.36
N THR A 451 -6.28 6.05 -4.24
CA THR A 451 -5.54 6.55 -3.10
C THR A 451 -6.22 7.74 -2.45
N SER A 452 -6.03 7.90 -1.14
CA SER A 452 -6.32 9.12 -0.41
C SER A 452 -5.04 9.64 0.24
N GLN A 453 -4.66 10.86 -0.11
CA GLN A 453 -3.47 11.56 0.36
C GLN A 453 -3.82 12.97 0.85
N LEU A 454 -2.97 13.59 1.65
CA LEU A 454 -3.16 14.97 2.09
C LEU A 454 -2.44 15.96 1.17
N TRP A 455 -2.96 17.18 1.14
CA TRP A 455 -2.28 18.35 0.60
C TRP A 455 -2.65 19.59 1.40
N ALA A 456 -1.72 20.56 1.42
CA ALA A 456 -1.88 21.81 2.15
C ALA A 456 -2.67 22.78 1.26
N ASN A 457 -3.87 23.17 1.69
CA ASN A 457 -4.83 23.87 0.85
C ASN A 457 -4.74 25.39 0.96
N THR A 458 -5.00 25.89 2.16
CA THR A 458 -4.73 27.27 2.57
C THR A 458 -3.96 27.19 3.88
N ASP A 459 -3.47 28.32 4.37
CA ASP A 459 -2.71 28.40 5.62
C ASP A 459 -3.33 27.53 6.73
N ASP A 460 -2.54 26.59 7.22
CA ASP A 460 -2.87 25.64 8.30
C ASP A 460 -4.10 24.76 8.05
N ARG A 461 -4.49 24.55 6.79
CA ARG A 461 -5.61 23.68 6.41
C ARG A 461 -5.15 22.53 5.53
N TRP A 462 -5.31 21.32 6.05
CA TRP A 462 -5.20 20.11 5.25
C TRP A 462 -6.48 19.88 4.45
N THR A 463 -6.34 19.22 3.31
CA THR A 463 -7.44 18.66 2.51
C THR A 463 -7.00 17.30 1.99
N THR A 464 -7.91 16.33 1.90
CA THR A 464 -7.61 15.07 1.25
C THR A 464 -7.77 15.17 -0.27
N GLN A 465 -6.96 14.44 -1.00
CA GLN A 465 -7.08 14.22 -2.43
C GLN A 465 -7.36 12.75 -2.68
N ILE A 466 -8.50 12.46 -3.30
CA ILE A 466 -8.90 11.12 -3.72
C ILE A 466 -8.59 10.99 -5.21
N THR A 467 -7.74 10.03 -5.56
CA THR A 467 -7.25 9.86 -6.93
C THR A 467 -7.30 8.41 -7.39
N GLU A 468 -7.85 8.20 -8.58
CA GLU A 468 -7.78 6.97 -9.35
C GLU A 468 -6.51 6.98 -10.21
N ILE A 469 -5.73 5.91 -10.15
CA ILE A 469 -4.55 5.66 -10.96
C ILE A 469 -4.81 4.42 -11.80
N ILE A 470 -4.76 4.57 -13.12
CA ILE A 470 -5.03 3.52 -14.10
C ILE A 470 -3.70 3.00 -14.62
N VAL A 471 -3.44 1.71 -14.44
CA VAL A 471 -2.24 1.03 -14.91
C VAL A 471 -2.63 0.04 -16.01
N PRO A 472 -2.64 0.46 -17.30
CA PRO A 472 -3.03 -0.41 -18.39
C PRO A 472 -2.13 -1.63 -18.52
N ALA A 473 -2.66 -2.66 -19.17
CA ALA A 473 -1.85 -3.78 -19.64
C ALA A 473 -0.73 -3.23 -20.54
N PRO A 474 0.48 -3.81 -20.49
CA PRO A 474 1.52 -3.45 -21.44
C PRO A 474 0.99 -3.56 -22.86
N ALA A 475 1.26 -2.57 -23.71
CA ALA A 475 0.94 -2.66 -25.12
C ALA A 475 1.56 -3.94 -25.68
N SER A 476 0.74 -4.85 -26.21
CA SER A 476 1.25 -6.06 -26.85
C SER A 476 2.08 -5.62 -28.06
N VAL A 477 3.38 -5.86 -28.02
CA VAL A 477 4.21 -5.78 -29.23
C VAL A 477 3.72 -6.91 -30.13
N LEU A 478 2.80 -6.60 -31.04
CA LEU A 478 2.53 -7.47 -32.18
C LEU A 478 3.85 -7.58 -32.93
N SER A 479 4.60 -8.64 -32.68
CA SER A 479 5.76 -9.01 -33.49
C SER A 479 5.29 -9.01 -34.94
N THR A 480 5.79 -8.07 -35.73
CA THR A 480 5.52 -7.87 -37.17
C THR A 480 6.05 -9.01 -38.05
N ALA A 481 6.20 -10.22 -37.48
CA ALA A 481 6.72 -11.40 -38.16
C ALA A 481 5.71 -12.06 -39.12
N LEU A 482 4.43 -11.66 -39.13
CA LEU A 482 3.41 -12.28 -39.99
C LEU A 482 3.10 -11.56 -41.31
N LEU A 483 3.78 -10.47 -41.69
CA LEU A 483 3.52 -9.78 -42.96
C LEU A 483 4.51 -10.06 -44.10
N PHE A 484 5.55 -10.89 -43.90
CA PHE A 484 6.58 -11.14 -44.93
C PHE A 484 6.55 -12.53 -45.57
N CYS A 485 5.59 -13.40 -45.25
CA CYS A 485 5.45 -14.71 -45.91
C CYS A 485 4.49 -14.75 -47.12
N LEU A 486 3.88 -13.62 -47.52
CA LEU A 486 2.90 -13.59 -48.63
C LEU A 486 3.38 -12.89 -49.91
N THR A 487 4.65 -12.45 -50.00
CA THR A 487 5.16 -11.70 -51.16
C THR A 487 6.25 -12.40 -51.99
N LEU A 488 6.44 -13.72 -51.84
CA LEU A 488 7.44 -14.47 -52.64
C LEU A 488 6.91 -15.68 -53.44
N THR A 489 5.59 -15.88 -53.55
CA THR A 489 5.02 -16.95 -54.39
C THR A 489 4.12 -16.47 -55.52
N SER A 490 4.37 -15.28 -56.10
CA SER A 490 3.80 -14.95 -57.40
C SER A 490 4.69 -14.04 -58.25
N ARG A 491 5.57 -14.65 -59.07
CA ARG A 491 5.92 -14.14 -60.42
C ARG A 491 6.96 -15.05 -61.08
N ARG A 492 6.50 -15.98 -61.92
CA ARG A 492 7.05 -16.23 -63.28
C ARG A 492 6.13 -17.19 -64.05
N ARG A 493 5.10 -16.63 -64.67
CA ARG A 493 4.54 -17.13 -65.93
C ARG A 493 4.21 -15.93 -66.82
N ARG A 494 5.11 -15.68 -67.79
CA ARG A 494 4.81 -15.13 -69.12
C ARG A 494 5.43 -16.18 -70.05
N GLY A 495 4.74 -16.89 -70.93
CA GLY A 495 3.60 -16.50 -71.74
C GLY A 495 4.13 -15.98 -73.07
N ILE A 496 4.41 -16.89 -74.02
CA ILE A 496 4.43 -16.62 -75.46
C ILE A 496 3.72 -17.81 -76.13
N ALA A 497 2.69 -17.49 -76.90
CA ALA A 497 1.99 -18.31 -77.88
C ALA A 497 1.70 -17.38 -79.09
N PRO A 498 1.36 -17.88 -80.29
CA PRO A 498 1.39 -19.26 -80.78
C PRO A 498 2.69 -19.64 -81.50
#